data_AF-A0A967GJT1-F1
#
_entry.id   AF-A0A967GJT1-F1
#
_cell.length_a   1.000
_cell.length_b   1.000
_cell.length_c   1.000
_cell.angle_alpha   90.00
_cell.angle_beta   90.00
_cell.angle_gamma   90.00
#
_symmetry.space_group_name_H-M   'P 1'
#
loop_
_entity.id
_entity.type
_entity.pdbx_description
1 polymer ?
#
loop_
_entity_poly.entity_id
_entity_poly.type
_entity_poly.pdbx_seq_one_letter_code
_entity_poly.pdbx_strand_id
1 'polypeptide(L)'
;MSNPSITSFYVTPSLPEQLYMLEQLATNLRWSWDLDMRDCFLRLDRDLWDAVGHNPVRFLGKVDQSILEEAAADEAYLAHLCRVTERFNRYMENRERPAAWQSGDDHQIAYFCMEYGLNECLPIYSGGLGILAGDHLKSASDLGLPLVAVGLLYQQGYFHQYLNLDGWQQERYPINDFSNMPVKPALDEAGNELVVGVEFPQRTVFAKVWRVQVGRIPLYLLDTNITKNVPEDQNITDQLYGGDTERRLQQELILGIGGMRALDALG
;
A
#
# COMPACT_ATOMS: atom_id res chain seq x y z
N MET A 1 -7.25 17.35 32.90
CA MET A 1 -5.99 16.63 32.62
C MET A 1 -5.75 16.74 31.13
N SER A 2 -4.72 17.48 30.73
CA SER A 2 -4.34 17.68 29.34
C SER A 2 -3.85 16.35 28.76
N ASN A 3 -4.55 15.84 27.75
CA ASN A 3 -4.07 14.68 26.98
C ASN A 3 -2.70 15.04 26.37
N PRO A 4 -1.67 14.19 26.53
CA PRO A 4 -0.41 14.41 25.84
C PRO A 4 -0.69 14.39 24.33
N SER A 5 -0.41 15.51 23.66
CA SER A 5 -0.39 15.57 22.20
C SER A 5 0.81 14.75 21.72
N ILE A 6 0.54 13.58 21.16
CA ILE A 6 1.55 12.81 20.44
C ILE A 6 1.80 13.54 19.13
N THR A 7 2.90 14.28 19.06
CA THR A 7 3.36 14.91 17.82
C THR A 7 4.08 13.84 17.00
N SER A 8 3.45 13.35 15.94
CA SER A 8 4.08 12.48 14.96
C SER A 8 5.08 13.29 14.14
N PHE A 9 6.37 12.96 14.22
CA PHE A 9 7.40 13.53 13.36
C PHE A 9 7.58 12.63 12.14
N TYR A 10 7.29 13.17 10.96
CA TYR A 10 7.60 12.52 9.69
C TYR A 10 9.08 12.76 9.37
N VAL A 11 9.91 11.73 9.49
CA VAL A 11 11.31 11.80 9.05
C VAL A 11 11.34 11.43 7.58
N THR A 12 11.25 12.43 6.70
CA THR A 12 11.57 12.23 5.29
C THR A 12 13.08 12.16 5.16
N PRO A 13 13.65 11.07 4.63
CA PRO A 13 15.08 10.99 4.42
C PRO A 13 15.54 12.08 3.46
N SER A 14 16.63 12.75 3.82
CA SER A 14 17.26 13.76 2.97
C SER A 14 18.06 13.07 1.87
N LEU A 15 17.36 12.58 0.85
CA LEU A 15 17.99 11.94 -0.30
C LEU A 15 18.85 12.95 -1.07
N PRO A 16 20.11 12.62 -1.41
CA PRO A 16 20.88 13.35 -2.40
C PRO A 16 20.08 13.48 -3.70
N GLU A 17 20.26 14.59 -4.42
CA GLU A 17 19.51 14.89 -5.65
C GLU A 17 19.64 13.76 -6.67
N GLN A 18 20.80 13.11 -6.76
CA GLN A 18 21.07 12.00 -7.67
C GLN A 18 20.24 10.74 -7.34
N LEU A 19 19.78 10.61 -6.10
CA LEU A 19 19.07 9.43 -5.57
C LEU A 19 17.56 9.64 -5.44
N TYR A 20 17.02 10.79 -5.88
CA TYR A 20 15.61 11.15 -5.70
C TYR A 20 14.63 10.07 -6.21
N MET A 21 15.01 9.32 -7.25
CA MET A 21 14.20 8.25 -7.82
C MET A 21 13.94 7.11 -6.85
N LEU A 22 14.79 6.90 -5.84
CA LEU A 22 14.57 5.86 -4.83
C LEU A 22 13.24 6.04 -4.09
N GLU A 23 12.79 7.29 -3.86
CA GLU A 23 11.49 7.54 -3.23
C GLU A 23 10.32 7.07 -4.11
N GLN A 24 10.40 7.33 -5.41
CA GLN A 24 9.37 6.88 -6.37
C GLN A 24 9.37 5.37 -6.51
N LEU A 25 10.56 4.76 -6.58
CA LEU A 25 10.70 3.31 -6.62
C LEU A 25 10.17 2.67 -5.32
N ALA A 26 10.43 3.27 -4.16
CA ALA A 26 9.99 2.75 -2.86
C ALA A 26 8.46 2.74 -2.71
N THR A 27 7.78 3.73 -3.30
CA THR A 27 6.33 3.93 -3.14
C THR A 27 5.49 3.25 -4.22
N ASN A 28 6.11 2.54 -5.18
CA ASN A 28 5.41 1.72 -6.17
C ASN A 28 5.76 0.25 -6.00
N LEU A 29 4.79 -0.60 -5.67
CA LEU A 29 4.99 -2.01 -5.33
C LEU A 29 5.56 -2.88 -6.46
N ARG A 30 5.78 -2.33 -7.66
CA ARG A 30 6.48 -3.04 -8.75
C ARG A 30 7.82 -3.64 -8.32
N TRP A 31 8.55 -2.97 -7.42
CA TRP A 31 9.80 -3.52 -6.87
C TRP A 31 9.64 -4.91 -6.26
N SER A 32 8.43 -5.31 -5.86
CA SER A 32 8.17 -6.62 -5.25
C SER A 32 8.20 -7.79 -6.26
N TRP A 33 8.07 -7.52 -7.57
CA TRP A 33 8.26 -8.52 -8.64
C TRP A 33 9.28 -8.11 -9.71
N ASP A 34 9.97 -6.98 -9.52
CA ASP A 34 11.11 -6.54 -10.34
C ASP A 34 12.41 -6.64 -9.54
N LEU A 35 13.27 -7.61 -9.91
CA LEU A 35 14.49 -7.91 -9.17
C LEU A 35 15.53 -6.78 -9.23
N ASP A 36 15.74 -6.13 -10.38
CA ASP A 36 16.74 -5.04 -10.45
C ASP A 36 16.28 -3.81 -9.67
N MET A 37 14.96 -3.57 -9.59
CA MET A 37 14.43 -2.53 -8.71
C MET A 37 14.74 -2.82 -7.24
N ARG A 38 14.51 -4.06 -6.81
CA ARG A 38 14.84 -4.49 -5.45
C ARG A 38 16.34 -4.37 -5.17
N ASP A 39 17.18 -4.66 -6.17
CA ASP A 39 18.63 -4.54 -6.08
C ASP A 39 19.11 -3.10 -5.85
N CYS A 40 18.30 -2.08 -6.18
CA CYS A 40 18.63 -0.69 -5.84
C CYS A 40 18.70 -0.46 -4.33
N PHE A 41 17.91 -1.19 -3.54
CA PHE A 41 17.89 -1.10 -2.08
C PHE A 41 18.88 -2.08 -1.43
N LEU A 42 18.90 -3.33 -1.91
CA LEU A 42 19.84 -4.36 -1.42
C LEU A 42 21.31 -3.96 -1.54
N ARG A 43 21.67 -3.23 -2.59
CA ARG A 43 23.05 -2.76 -2.81
C ARG A 43 23.47 -1.63 -1.87
N LEU A 44 22.52 -0.90 -1.30
CA LEU A 44 22.83 0.16 -0.33
C LEU A 44 23.17 -0.46 1.02
N ASP A 45 22.28 -1.32 1.53
CA ASP A 45 22.49 -2.00 2.80
C ASP A 45 21.63 -3.27 2.85
N ARG A 46 22.28 -4.44 2.78
CA ARG A 46 21.58 -5.73 2.80
C ARG A 46 21.04 -6.06 4.19
N ASP A 47 21.79 -5.77 5.24
CA ASP A 47 21.41 -6.14 6.60
C ASP A 47 20.23 -5.29 7.05
N LEU A 48 20.23 -4.00 6.70
CA LEU A 48 19.08 -3.12 6.94
C LEU A 48 17.86 -3.56 6.14
N TRP A 49 18.03 -3.95 4.87
CA TRP A 49 16.95 -4.43 4.01
C TRP A 49 16.19 -5.62 4.63
N ASP A 50 16.94 -6.60 5.14
CA ASP A 50 16.36 -7.75 5.85
C ASP A 50 15.73 -7.30 7.19
N ALA A 51 16.39 -6.40 7.93
CA ALA A 51 15.91 -5.90 9.23
C ALA A 51 14.61 -5.08 9.17
N VAL A 52 14.31 -4.42 8.04
CA VAL A 52 13.07 -3.66 7.85
C VAL A 52 11.92 -4.48 7.26
N GLY A 53 12.13 -5.79 7.02
CA GLY A 53 11.12 -6.67 6.40
C GLY A 53 10.85 -6.30 4.96
N HIS A 54 11.94 -6.10 4.18
CA HIS A 54 11.87 -5.85 2.74
C HIS A 54 10.97 -4.66 2.35
N ASN A 55 10.85 -3.64 3.22
CA ASN A 55 10.03 -2.46 3.02
C ASN A 55 10.91 -1.27 2.60
N PRO A 56 10.89 -0.85 1.32
CA PRO A 56 11.69 0.29 0.84
C PRO A 56 11.37 1.63 1.50
N VAL A 57 10.11 1.88 1.86
CA VAL A 57 9.72 3.15 2.51
C VAL A 57 10.39 3.24 3.88
N ARG A 58 10.28 2.17 4.66
CA ARG A 58 10.93 2.06 5.97
C ARG A 58 12.46 2.01 5.86
N PHE A 59 12.99 1.38 4.81
CA PHE A 59 14.42 1.33 4.52
C PHE A 59 14.98 2.75 4.35
N LEU A 60 14.35 3.56 3.50
CA LEU A 60 14.81 4.93 3.24
C LEU A 60 14.73 5.79 4.50
N GLY A 61 13.71 5.59 5.36
CA GLY A 61 13.63 6.29 6.66
C GLY A 61 14.67 5.88 7.70
N LYS A 62 15.48 4.85 7.45
CA LYS A 62 16.45 4.27 8.41
C LYS A 62 17.88 4.16 7.91
N VAL A 63 18.09 4.17 6.60
CA VAL A 63 19.43 4.04 6.01
C VAL A 63 20.32 5.20 6.44
N ASP A 64 21.57 4.89 6.77
CA ASP A 64 22.53 5.90 7.20
C ASP A 64 22.83 6.89 6.07
N GLN A 65 22.89 8.18 6.42
CA GLN A 65 23.13 9.24 5.45
C GLN A 65 24.47 9.05 4.70
N SER A 66 25.50 8.53 5.37
CA SER A 66 26.80 8.26 4.74
C SER A 66 26.71 7.24 3.62
N ILE A 67 25.86 6.21 3.75
CA ILE A 67 25.63 5.21 2.70
C ILE A 67 24.99 5.85 1.48
N LEU A 68 24.03 6.75 1.69
CA LEU A 68 23.39 7.50 0.61
C LEU A 68 24.37 8.45 -0.09
N GLU A 69 25.24 9.13 0.65
CA GLU A 69 26.27 10.02 0.10
C GLU A 69 27.32 9.25 -0.71
N GLU A 70 27.78 8.10 -0.20
CA GLU A 70 28.69 7.20 -0.92
C GLU A 70 28.06 6.67 -2.22
N ALA A 71 26.80 6.22 -2.16
CA ALA A 71 26.06 5.75 -3.33
C ALA A 71 25.80 6.86 -4.36
N ALA A 72 25.60 8.11 -3.90
CA ALA A 72 25.47 9.27 -4.76
C ALA A 72 26.78 9.68 -5.45
N ALA A 73 27.94 9.23 -4.95
CA ALA A 73 29.25 9.44 -5.55
C ALA A 73 29.74 8.23 -6.38
N ASP A 74 29.12 7.05 -6.23
CA ASP A 74 29.47 5.83 -6.97
C ASP A 74 28.84 5.80 -8.37
N GLU A 75 29.66 5.99 -9.41
CA GLU A 75 29.25 5.93 -10.81
C GLU A 75 28.57 4.60 -11.19
N ALA A 76 29.00 3.48 -10.63
CA ALA A 76 28.43 2.17 -10.92
C ALA A 76 27.05 1.97 -10.25
N TYR A 77 26.84 2.58 -9.08
CA TYR A 77 25.52 2.61 -8.45
C TYR A 77 24.57 3.54 -9.23
N LEU A 78 25.01 4.74 -9.58
CA LEU A 78 24.21 5.69 -10.35
C LEU A 78 23.82 5.15 -11.74
N ALA A 79 24.75 4.50 -12.44
CA ALA A 79 24.45 3.86 -13.73
C ALA A 79 23.38 2.77 -13.59
N HIS A 80 23.42 2.00 -12.50
CA HIS A 80 22.40 1.00 -12.19
C HIS A 80 21.04 1.63 -11.92
N LEU A 81 20.99 2.63 -11.03
CA LEU A 81 19.75 3.34 -10.69
C LEU A 81 19.13 4.02 -11.92
N CYS A 82 19.95 4.63 -12.77
CA CYS A 82 19.52 5.24 -14.02
C CYS A 82 18.85 4.21 -14.94
N ARG A 83 19.53 3.08 -15.20
CA ARG A 83 18.98 1.98 -16.02
C ARG A 83 17.65 1.45 -15.49
N VAL A 84 17.54 1.28 -14.17
CA VAL A 84 16.29 0.83 -13.51
C VAL A 84 15.20 1.88 -13.66
N THR A 85 15.52 3.15 -13.44
CA THR A 85 14.61 4.29 -13.60
C THR A 85 14.07 4.40 -15.02
N GLU A 86 14.93 4.31 -16.04
CA GLU A 86 14.51 4.36 -17.44
C GLU A 86 13.54 3.21 -17.77
N ARG A 87 13.83 2.00 -17.27
CA ARG A 87 12.92 0.84 -17.45
C ARG A 87 11.62 1.03 -16.70
N PHE A 88 11.65 1.63 -15.50
CA PHE A 88 10.45 1.95 -14.74
C PHE A 88 9.57 2.94 -15.48
N ASN A 89 10.14 4.07 -15.90
CA ASN A 89 9.41 5.12 -16.60
C ASN A 89 8.81 4.61 -17.90
N ARG A 90 9.58 3.88 -18.72
CA ARG A 90 9.08 3.27 -19.96
C ARG A 90 7.90 2.32 -19.71
N TYR A 91 7.92 1.56 -18.62
CA TYR A 91 6.80 0.69 -18.27
C TYR A 91 5.57 1.48 -17.82
N MET A 92 5.75 2.51 -17.00
CA MET A 92 4.67 3.35 -16.49
C MET A 92 4.00 4.15 -17.60
N GLU A 93 4.79 4.60 -18.58
CA GLU A 93 4.34 5.35 -19.76
C GLU A 93 3.75 4.45 -20.84
N ASN A 94 4.02 3.13 -20.82
CA ASN A 94 3.53 2.23 -21.84
C ASN A 94 1.98 2.16 -21.81
N ARG A 95 1.37 2.65 -22.89
CA ARG A 95 -0.09 2.63 -23.12
C ARG A 95 -0.54 1.48 -24.03
N GLU A 96 0.38 0.62 -24.47
CA GLU A 96 0.03 -0.56 -25.25
C GLU A 96 -0.86 -1.48 -24.42
N ARG A 97 -2.02 -1.82 -24.99
CA ARG A 97 -2.98 -2.77 -24.46
C ARG A 97 -3.03 -4.00 -25.36
N PRO A 98 -3.41 -5.19 -24.86
CA PRO A 98 -3.67 -6.34 -25.70
C PRO A 98 -4.72 -6.01 -26.76
N ALA A 99 -4.65 -6.62 -27.95
CA ALA A 99 -5.54 -6.30 -29.07
C ALA A 99 -7.04 -6.32 -28.71
N ALA A 100 -7.45 -7.21 -27.80
CA ALA A 100 -8.83 -7.30 -27.29
C ALA A 100 -9.29 -6.05 -26.52
N TRP A 101 -8.37 -5.21 -26.06
CA TRP A 101 -8.61 -3.96 -25.30
C TRP A 101 -8.18 -2.71 -26.06
N GLN A 102 -7.85 -2.84 -27.35
CA GLN A 102 -7.52 -1.71 -28.23
C GLN A 102 -8.77 -1.10 -28.89
N SER A 103 -9.88 -1.84 -28.95
CA SER A 103 -11.10 -1.39 -29.61
C SER A 103 -11.94 -0.47 -28.72
N GLY A 104 -11.72 0.84 -28.89
CA GLY A 104 -12.73 1.91 -28.94
C GLY A 104 -13.53 2.29 -27.69
N ASP A 105 -13.79 1.39 -26.76
CA ASP A 105 -14.56 1.71 -25.57
C ASP A 105 -13.61 1.98 -24.39
N ASP A 106 -13.76 3.15 -23.77
CA ASP A 106 -12.98 3.58 -22.60
C ASP A 106 -13.55 2.93 -21.32
N HIS A 107 -13.61 1.60 -21.30
CA HIS A 107 -14.09 0.84 -20.15
C HIS A 107 -13.00 0.73 -19.09
N GLN A 108 -13.36 1.01 -17.85
CA GLN A 108 -12.53 0.81 -16.67
C GLN A 108 -13.06 -0.35 -15.83
N ILE A 109 -12.16 -1.21 -15.37
CA ILE A 109 -12.48 -2.38 -14.53
C ILE A 109 -12.27 -1.98 -13.08
N ALA A 110 -13.32 -1.99 -12.27
CA ALA A 110 -13.20 -1.87 -10.83
C ALA A 110 -13.16 -3.27 -10.19
N TYR A 111 -12.04 -3.60 -9.54
CA TYR A 111 -11.81 -4.90 -8.91
C TYR A 111 -11.86 -4.76 -7.39
N PHE A 112 -12.94 -5.22 -6.78
CA PHE A 112 -13.14 -5.17 -5.33
C PHE A 112 -12.70 -6.48 -4.68
N CYS A 113 -11.89 -6.39 -3.64
CA CYS A 113 -11.52 -7.54 -2.82
C CYS A 113 -11.34 -7.15 -1.35
N MET A 114 -11.63 -8.08 -0.46
CA MET A 114 -11.36 -7.92 0.97
C MET A 114 -9.86 -7.97 1.28
N GLU A 115 -9.05 -8.62 0.44
CA GLU A 115 -7.62 -8.82 0.69
C GLU A 115 -6.77 -8.79 -0.58
N TYR A 116 -5.52 -8.36 -0.44
CA TYR A 116 -4.53 -8.32 -1.52
C TYR A 116 -3.15 -8.79 -1.05
N GLY A 117 -2.72 -9.93 -1.55
CA GLY A 117 -1.42 -10.55 -1.30
C GLY A 117 -0.35 -10.00 -2.22
N LEU A 118 0.17 -8.81 -1.90
CA LEU A 118 1.14 -8.11 -2.75
C LEU A 118 2.58 -8.33 -2.28
N ASN A 119 2.85 -7.97 -1.03
CA ASN A 119 4.14 -8.10 -0.36
C ASN A 119 3.95 -8.01 1.17
N GLU A 120 4.89 -8.56 1.95
CA GLU A 120 4.88 -8.52 3.43
C GLU A 120 4.90 -7.11 4.03
N CYS A 121 5.40 -6.11 3.29
CA CYS A 121 5.35 -4.71 3.72
C CYS A 121 3.94 -4.11 3.74
N LEU A 122 2.94 -4.82 3.19
CA LEU A 122 1.53 -4.44 3.13
C LEU A 122 0.68 -5.66 3.56
N PRO A 123 0.58 -5.95 4.87
CA PRO A 123 -0.03 -7.17 5.38
C PRO A 123 -1.57 -7.08 5.39
N ILE A 124 -2.17 -7.02 4.20
CA ILE A 124 -3.63 -6.92 3.99
C ILE A 124 -4.22 -8.20 3.38
N TYR A 125 -3.66 -9.36 3.70
CA TYR A 125 -4.12 -10.67 3.24
C TYR A 125 -3.85 -11.78 4.26
N SER A 126 -4.59 -12.89 4.16
CA SER A 126 -4.39 -14.08 5.01
C SER A 126 -4.09 -15.35 4.22
N GLY A 127 -4.53 -15.46 2.96
CA GLY A 127 -4.44 -16.72 2.23
C GLY A 127 -4.58 -16.61 0.71
N GLY A 128 -5.04 -17.71 0.10
CA GLY A 128 -5.01 -17.88 -1.35
C GLY A 128 -5.87 -16.91 -2.16
N LEU A 129 -6.99 -16.42 -1.61
CA LEU A 129 -7.80 -15.39 -2.26
C LEU A 129 -7.01 -14.09 -2.40
N GLY A 130 -6.38 -13.63 -1.32
CA GLY A 130 -5.50 -12.47 -1.36
C GLY A 130 -4.33 -12.63 -2.34
N ILE A 131 -3.65 -13.78 -2.34
CA ILE A 131 -2.57 -14.07 -3.31
C ILE A 131 -3.09 -13.96 -4.75
N LEU A 132 -4.22 -14.58 -5.07
CA LEU A 132 -4.83 -14.49 -6.39
C LEU A 132 -5.17 -13.05 -6.76
N ALA A 133 -5.76 -12.29 -5.85
CA ALA A 133 -6.08 -10.87 -6.05
C ALA A 133 -4.82 -10.04 -6.32
N GLY A 134 -3.73 -10.29 -5.57
CA GLY A 134 -2.44 -9.65 -5.78
C GLY A 134 -1.82 -9.98 -7.14
N ASP A 135 -1.82 -11.24 -7.54
CA ASP A 135 -1.29 -11.69 -8.84
C ASP A 135 -2.14 -11.19 -10.01
N HIS A 136 -3.45 -11.03 -9.82
CA HIS A 136 -4.31 -10.34 -10.77
C HIS A 136 -3.87 -8.89 -10.96
N LEU A 137 -3.59 -8.15 -9.88
CA LEU A 137 -3.11 -6.76 -10.01
C LEU A 137 -1.76 -6.68 -10.73
N LYS A 138 -0.82 -7.57 -10.39
CA LYS A 138 0.51 -7.63 -11.04
C LYS A 138 0.37 -7.94 -12.53
N SER A 139 -0.45 -8.93 -12.88
CA SER A 139 -0.68 -9.33 -14.28
C SER A 139 -1.42 -8.24 -15.07
N ALA A 140 -2.46 -7.64 -14.49
CA ALA A 140 -3.17 -6.50 -15.09
C ALA A 140 -2.23 -5.31 -15.29
N SER A 141 -1.36 -5.06 -14.30
CA SER A 141 -0.32 -4.06 -14.36
C SER A 141 0.67 -4.34 -15.48
N ASP A 142 1.12 -5.57 -15.70
CA ASP A 142 2.08 -5.91 -16.78
C ASP A 142 1.43 -5.91 -18.17
N LEU A 143 0.14 -6.22 -18.25
CA LEU A 143 -0.64 -6.16 -19.49
C LEU A 143 -1.15 -4.77 -19.85
N GLY A 144 -1.15 -3.81 -18.91
CA GLY A 144 -1.62 -2.45 -19.15
C GLY A 144 -3.14 -2.33 -19.20
N LEU A 145 -3.84 -3.23 -18.50
CA LEU A 145 -5.29 -3.22 -18.44
C LEU A 145 -5.80 -2.00 -17.66
N PRO A 146 -6.93 -1.39 -18.07
CA PRO A 146 -7.54 -0.26 -17.38
C PRO A 146 -8.26 -0.72 -16.09
N LEU A 147 -7.50 -1.19 -15.11
CA LEU A 147 -8.02 -1.71 -13.85
C LEU A 147 -7.72 -0.75 -12.69
N VAL A 148 -8.71 -0.55 -11.83
CA VAL A 148 -8.59 0.06 -10.51
C VAL A 148 -9.02 -0.96 -9.47
N ALA A 149 -8.25 -1.07 -8.39
CA ALA A 149 -8.55 -2.02 -7.32
C ALA A 149 -9.08 -1.30 -6.08
N VAL A 150 -9.97 -1.94 -5.33
CA VAL A 150 -10.57 -1.39 -4.12
C VAL A 150 -10.58 -2.44 -3.01
N GLY A 151 -10.07 -2.08 -1.84
CA GLY A 151 -10.03 -2.95 -0.66
C GLY A 151 -10.13 -2.20 0.66
N LEU A 152 -9.79 -2.88 1.74
CA LEU A 152 -9.74 -2.30 3.09
C LEU A 152 -8.28 -2.20 3.56
N LEU A 153 -7.96 -1.12 4.28
CA LEU A 153 -6.66 -0.97 4.91
C LEU A 153 -6.76 -1.41 6.38
N TYR A 154 -6.21 -2.58 6.68
CA TYR A 154 -6.30 -3.16 8.02
C TYR A 154 -5.21 -2.61 8.96
N GLN A 155 -5.61 -2.18 10.15
CA GLN A 155 -4.69 -1.65 11.16
C GLN A 155 -3.73 -2.71 11.72
N GLN A 156 -4.18 -3.96 11.85
CA GLN A 156 -3.40 -5.08 12.40
C GLN A 156 -3.13 -6.19 11.38
N GLY A 157 -3.67 -6.07 10.16
CA GLY A 157 -3.55 -7.10 9.13
C GLY A 157 -4.15 -8.44 9.57
N TYR A 158 -3.45 -9.53 9.27
CA TYR A 158 -3.68 -10.85 9.84
C TYR A 158 -2.67 -11.15 10.97
N PHE A 159 -2.89 -12.21 11.75
CA PHE A 159 -2.00 -12.51 12.86
C PHE A 159 -0.62 -13.00 12.40
N HIS A 160 0.40 -12.65 13.19
CA HIS A 160 1.73 -13.24 13.12
C HIS A 160 1.77 -14.48 14.01
N GLN A 161 2.01 -15.63 13.40
CA GLN A 161 2.15 -16.90 14.11
C GLN A 161 3.53 -16.99 14.78
N TYR A 162 3.56 -17.41 16.03
CA TYR A 162 4.78 -17.91 16.67
C TYR A 162 4.45 -19.12 17.54
N LEU A 163 5.46 -19.95 17.81
CA LEU A 163 5.32 -21.09 18.70
C LEU A 163 5.86 -20.72 20.08
N ASN A 164 5.13 -21.05 21.14
CA ASN A 164 5.68 -20.98 22.49
C ASN A 164 6.68 -22.14 22.72
N LEU A 165 7.32 -22.16 23.88
CA LEU A 165 8.33 -23.19 24.24
C LEU A 165 7.77 -24.62 24.19
N ASP A 166 6.46 -24.78 24.35
CA ASP A 166 5.74 -26.05 24.32
C ASP A 166 5.26 -26.43 22.90
N GLY A 167 5.59 -25.63 21.88
CA GLY A 167 5.21 -25.86 20.49
C GLY A 167 3.76 -25.49 20.15
N TRP A 168 3.04 -24.80 21.04
CA TRP A 168 1.69 -24.32 20.76
C TRP A 168 1.71 -23.04 19.95
N GLN A 169 0.81 -22.95 18.97
CA GLN A 169 0.54 -21.72 18.24
C GLN A 169 0.12 -20.62 19.19
N GLN A 170 0.70 -19.45 18.98
CA GLN A 170 0.35 -18.19 19.58
C GLN A 170 0.25 -17.13 18.48
N GLU A 171 -0.47 -16.06 18.79
CA GLU A 171 -0.84 -15.02 17.83
C GLU A 171 -0.37 -13.66 18.34
N ARG A 172 0.20 -12.86 17.44
CA ARG A 172 0.50 -11.45 17.66
C ARG A 172 -0.12 -10.62 16.55
N TYR A 173 -0.59 -9.44 16.92
CA TYR A 173 -1.26 -8.51 16.02
C TYR A 173 -0.48 -7.19 16.02
N PRO A 174 0.63 -7.09 15.27
CA PRO A 174 1.40 -5.86 15.21
C PRO A 174 0.56 -4.76 14.55
N ILE A 175 0.60 -3.56 15.13
CA ILE A 175 -0.07 -2.39 14.57
C ILE A 175 0.75 -1.87 13.39
N ASN A 176 0.11 -1.76 12.23
CA ASN A 176 0.67 -1.19 11.02
C ASN A 176 0.90 0.32 11.18
N ASP A 177 2.12 0.75 10.88
CA ASP A 177 2.45 2.17 10.80
C ASP A 177 2.34 2.64 9.35
N PHE A 178 1.18 3.17 8.99
CA PHE A 178 0.88 3.63 7.63
C PHE A 178 1.87 4.71 7.16
N SER A 179 2.52 5.45 8.05
CA SER A 179 3.53 6.46 7.68
C SER A 179 4.82 5.84 7.11
N ASN A 180 5.09 4.58 7.44
CA ASN A 180 6.26 3.82 6.99
C ASN A 180 5.89 2.72 5.98
N MET A 181 4.69 2.80 5.38
CA MET A 181 4.20 1.86 4.39
C MET A 181 4.08 2.52 3.01
N PRO A 182 4.04 1.75 1.91
CA PRO A 182 3.85 2.29 0.55
C PRO A 182 2.38 2.71 0.29
N VAL A 183 1.78 3.42 1.24
CA VAL A 183 0.43 3.98 1.18
C VAL A 183 0.54 5.51 1.21
N LYS A 184 -0.31 6.21 0.47
CA LYS A 184 -0.45 7.67 0.53
C LYS A 184 -1.93 8.03 0.64
N PRO A 185 -2.32 9.12 1.32
CA PRO A 185 -3.71 9.59 1.26
C PRO A 185 -4.14 9.81 -0.19
N ALA A 186 -5.30 9.29 -0.57
CA ALA A 186 -5.93 9.69 -1.82
C ALA A 186 -6.48 11.12 -1.63
N LEU A 187 -6.37 11.94 -2.68
CA LEU A 187 -6.78 13.34 -2.62
C LEU A 187 -8.00 13.56 -3.51
N ASP A 188 -8.90 14.44 -3.07
CA ASP A 188 -10.00 14.96 -3.87
C ASP A 188 -9.52 15.97 -4.93
N GLU A 189 -10.43 16.45 -5.78
CA GLU A 189 -10.12 17.46 -6.81
C GLU A 189 -9.55 18.77 -6.23
N ALA A 190 -9.84 19.08 -4.97
CA ALA A 190 -9.35 20.25 -4.25
C ALA A 190 -8.02 20.01 -3.52
N GLY A 191 -7.45 18.80 -3.61
CA GLY A 191 -6.20 18.41 -2.96
C GLY A 191 -6.33 18.05 -1.49
N ASN A 192 -7.53 17.90 -0.94
CA ASN A 192 -7.76 17.46 0.43
C ASN A 192 -7.78 15.93 0.52
N GLU A 193 -7.43 15.37 1.69
CA GLU A 193 -7.55 13.94 1.92
C GLU A 193 -9.01 13.48 1.74
N LEU A 194 -9.21 12.50 0.87
CA LEU A 194 -10.53 11.99 0.54
C LEU A 194 -11.10 11.15 1.69
N VAL A 195 -12.29 11.52 2.14
CA VAL A 195 -13.06 10.79 3.15
C VAL A 195 -14.48 10.58 2.65
N VAL A 196 -14.92 9.33 2.58
CA VAL A 196 -16.28 8.96 2.16
C VAL A 196 -17.13 8.55 3.36
N GLY A 197 -18.41 8.92 3.36
CA GLY A 197 -19.37 8.46 4.36
C GLY A 197 -20.17 7.26 3.86
N VAL A 198 -20.49 6.31 4.72
CA VAL A 198 -21.39 5.17 4.48
C VAL A 198 -22.48 5.18 5.53
N GLU A 199 -23.74 5.14 5.08
CA GLU A 199 -24.90 5.16 5.98
C GLU A 199 -25.12 3.78 6.59
N PHE A 200 -25.17 3.75 7.92
CA PHE A 200 -25.49 2.59 8.74
C PHE A 200 -26.81 2.88 9.47
N PRO A 201 -27.46 1.88 10.07
CA PRO A 201 -28.60 2.15 10.95
C PRO A 201 -28.21 3.19 12.02
N GLN A 202 -28.91 4.31 12.04
CA GLN A 202 -28.80 5.39 13.06
C GLN A 202 -27.52 6.24 13.02
N ARG A 203 -26.55 5.96 12.14
CA ARG A 203 -25.28 6.70 12.09
C ARG A 203 -24.61 6.63 10.71
N THR A 204 -23.60 7.44 10.51
CA THR A 204 -22.75 7.43 9.31
C THR A 204 -21.33 7.06 9.72
N VAL A 205 -20.76 6.04 9.09
CA VAL A 205 -19.34 5.70 9.24
C VAL A 205 -18.55 6.41 8.16
N PHE A 206 -17.45 7.03 8.53
CA PHE A 206 -16.54 7.67 7.59
C PHE A 206 -15.32 6.79 7.32
N ALA A 207 -14.89 6.67 6.08
CA ALA A 207 -13.67 5.97 5.71
C ALA A 207 -12.72 6.92 4.98
N LYS A 208 -11.49 7.04 5.47
CA LYS A 208 -10.41 7.71 4.76
C LYS A 208 -9.94 6.80 3.62
N VAL A 209 -9.72 7.39 2.46
CA VAL A 209 -9.25 6.65 1.27
C VAL A 209 -7.73 6.80 1.18
N TRP A 210 -7.06 5.67 1.13
CA TRP A 210 -5.62 5.55 0.90
C TRP A 210 -5.38 5.00 -0.50
N ARG A 211 -4.23 5.32 -1.09
CA ARG A 211 -3.77 4.84 -2.39
C ARG A 211 -2.45 4.10 -2.23
N VAL A 212 -2.39 2.91 -2.81
CA VAL A 212 -1.18 2.13 -3.06
C VAL A 212 -1.01 2.02 -4.57
N GLN A 213 0.23 2.20 -5.06
CA GLN A 213 0.50 2.01 -6.48
C GLN A 213 1.09 0.61 -6.72
N VAL A 214 0.37 -0.23 -7.46
CA VAL A 214 0.78 -1.60 -7.83
C VAL A 214 1.18 -1.60 -9.30
N GLY A 215 2.44 -1.23 -9.58
CA GLY A 215 2.88 -0.98 -10.94
C GLY A 215 2.06 0.14 -11.57
N ARG A 216 1.28 -0.16 -12.62
CA ARG A 216 0.35 0.75 -13.29
C ARG A 216 -1.03 0.83 -12.61
N ILE A 217 -1.37 -0.13 -11.75
CA ILE A 217 -2.71 -0.23 -11.15
C ILE A 217 -2.77 0.58 -9.85
N PRO A 218 -3.68 1.57 -9.73
CA PRO A 218 -4.02 2.17 -8.45
C PRO A 218 -4.89 1.19 -7.63
N LEU A 219 -4.46 0.93 -6.40
CA LEU A 219 -5.23 0.22 -5.39
C LEU A 219 -5.68 1.22 -4.33
N TYR A 220 -6.99 1.42 -4.20
CA TYR A 220 -7.59 2.26 -3.17
C TYR A 220 -8.00 1.42 -1.97
N LEU A 221 -7.61 1.83 -0.77
CA LEU A 221 -7.88 1.11 0.46
C LEU A 221 -8.64 2.01 1.43
N LEU A 222 -9.75 1.52 1.97
CA LEU A 222 -10.59 2.26 2.90
C LEU A 222 -10.22 1.96 4.35
N ASP A 223 -10.11 3.01 5.15
CA ASP A 223 -9.72 2.96 6.57
C ASP A 223 -10.73 3.71 7.43
N THR A 224 -11.37 3.01 8.36
CA THR A 224 -12.33 3.60 9.30
C THR A 224 -11.67 4.13 10.58
N ASN A 225 -10.39 3.86 10.81
CA ASN A 225 -9.65 4.28 12.01
C ASN A 225 -9.30 5.78 11.99
N ILE A 226 -10.34 6.62 12.01
CA ILE A 226 -10.23 8.07 12.02
C ILE A 226 -11.05 8.68 13.14
N THR A 227 -10.60 9.83 13.64
CA THR A 227 -11.20 10.54 14.78
C THR A 227 -12.64 11.01 14.54
N LYS A 228 -13.09 11.03 13.27
CA LYS A 228 -14.47 11.35 12.90
C LYS A 228 -15.47 10.26 13.30
N ASN A 229 -15.00 9.03 13.49
CA ASN A 229 -15.81 7.90 13.91
C ASN A 229 -15.76 7.69 15.43
N VAL A 230 -16.81 7.09 15.97
CA VAL A 230 -16.79 6.56 17.34
C VAL A 230 -15.82 5.37 17.44
N PRO A 231 -15.26 5.07 18.63
CA PRO A 231 -14.25 4.01 18.78
C PRO A 231 -14.69 2.63 18.24
N GLU A 232 -15.98 2.30 18.35
CA GLU A 232 -16.52 1.05 17.83
C GLU A 232 -16.45 0.96 16.29
N ASP A 233 -16.68 2.07 15.61
CA ASP A 233 -16.63 2.18 14.14
C ASP A 233 -15.19 2.29 13.64
N GLN A 234 -14.27 2.85 14.42
CA GLN A 234 -12.84 2.85 14.10
C GLN A 234 -12.31 1.43 13.91
N ASN A 235 -12.82 0.50 14.73
CA ASN A 235 -12.40 -0.91 14.70
C ASN A 235 -12.98 -1.72 13.53
N ILE A 236 -13.78 -1.13 12.62
CA ILE A 236 -14.31 -1.87 11.45
C ILE A 236 -13.16 -2.37 10.57
N THR A 237 -12.11 -1.57 10.37
CA THR A 237 -10.92 -1.93 9.59
C THR A 237 -9.73 -2.32 10.49
N ASP A 238 -9.96 -2.87 11.68
CA ASP A 238 -8.86 -3.26 12.57
C ASP A 238 -8.14 -4.54 12.08
N GLN A 239 -8.88 -5.65 12.00
CA GLN A 239 -8.35 -6.98 11.67
C GLN A 239 -8.98 -7.56 10.42
N LEU A 240 -8.17 -8.25 9.61
CA LEU A 240 -8.63 -9.08 8.51
C LEU A 240 -9.20 -10.40 9.05
N TYR A 241 -10.44 -10.73 8.69
CA TYR A 241 -11.19 -11.88 9.21
C TYR A 241 -11.35 -11.91 10.74
N GLY A 242 -11.23 -10.75 11.40
CA GLY A 242 -11.54 -10.59 12.82
C GLY A 242 -13.02 -10.30 13.07
N GLY A 243 -13.44 -10.44 14.33
CA GLY A 243 -14.79 -10.10 14.78
C GLY A 243 -15.84 -11.18 14.48
N ASP A 244 -17.11 -10.78 14.58
CA ASP A 244 -18.27 -11.63 14.37
C ASP A 244 -18.96 -11.33 13.01
N THR A 245 -20.10 -11.97 12.78
CA THR A 245 -20.91 -11.78 11.56
C THR A 245 -21.31 -10.32 11.35
N GLU A 246 -21.56 -9.58 12.42
CA GLU A 246 -21.90 -8.15 12.31
C GLU A 246 -20.69 -7.36 11.81
N ARG A 247 -19.51 -7.55 12.42
CA ARG A 247 -18.28 -6.89 11.96
C ARG A 247 -17.99 -7.17 10.49
N ARG A 248 -18.17 -8.43 10.05
CA ARG A 248 -18.00 -8.81 8.65
C ARG A 248 -18.96 -8.06 7.73
N LEU A 249 -20.24 -7.97 8.08
CA LEU A 249 -21.23 -7.21 7.31
C LEU A 249 -20.85 -5.72 7.23
N GLN A 250 -20.40 -5.14 8.34
CA GLN A 250 -19.94 -3.74 8.38
C GLN A 250 -18.75 -3.53 7.42
N GLN A 251 -17.77 -4.43 7.41
CA GLN A 251 -16.65 -4.40 6.47
C GLN A 251 -17.11 -4.52 5.01
N GLU A 252 -18.04 -5.44 4.71
CA GLU A 252 -18.62 -5.62 3.37
C GLU A 252 -19.38 -4.36 2.92
N LEU A 253 -20.08 -3.65 3.81
CA LEU A 253 -20.73 -2.37 3.53
C LEU A 253 -19.73 -1.25 3.25
N ILE A 254 -18.65 -1.15 4.03
CA ILE A 254 -17.58 -0.18 3.79
C ILE A 254 -16.90 -0.46 2.45
N LEU A 255 -16.57 -1.72 2.16
CA LEU A 255 -15.94 -2.09 0.89
C LEU A 255 -16.87 -1.80 -0.29
N GLY A 256 -18.12 -2.28 -0.26
CA GLY A 256 -19.05 -2.15 -1.37
C GLY A 256 -19.53 -0.72 -1.59
N ILE A 257 -20.20 -0.14 -0.59
CA ILE A 257 -20.80 1.21 -0.71
C ILE A 257 -19.72 2.28 -0.63
N GLY A 258 -18.84 2.19 0.37
CA GLY A 258 -17.75 3.16 0.55
C GLY A 258 -16.78 3.12 -0.61
N GLY A 259 -16.42 1.94 -1.10
CA GLY A 259 -15.53 1.80 -2.25
C GLY A 259 -16.12 2.37 -3.54
N MET A 260 -17.42 2.16 -3.83
CA MET A 260 -18.07 2.81 -4.96
C MET A 260 -18.10 4.34 -4.81
N ARG A 261 -18.44 4.86 -3.63
CA ARG A 261 -18.40 6.32 -3.36
C ARG A 261 -16.99 6.90 -3.49
N ALA A 262 -15.96 6.13 -3.16
CA ALA A 262 -14.57 6.54 -3.31
C ALA A 262 -14.20 6.64 -4.79
N LEU A 263 -14.57 5.65 -5.61
CA LEU A 263 -14.37 5.71 -7.05
C LEU A 263 -15.12 6.88 -7.69
N ASP A 264 -16.40 7.06 -7.36
CA ASP A 264 -17.20 8.19 -7.88
C ASP A 264 -16.58 9.56 -7.55
N ALA A 265 -15.93 9.69 -6.38
CA ALA A 265 -15.26 10.92 -5.97
C ALA A 265 -13.88 11.13 -6.62
N LEU A 266 -13.26 10.07 -7.14
CA LEU A 266 -11.94 10.11 -7.77
C LEU A 266 -12.01 10.30 -9.29
N GLY A 267 -13.20 10.09 -9.89
CA GLY A 267 -13.43 10.11 -11.34
C GLY A 267 -12.98 8.83 -12.02
#